data_AF-A0A0C3HCX9-F1
#
_entry.id   AF-A0A0C3HCX9-F1
#
_cell.length_a   1.000
_cell.length_b   1.000
_cell.length_c   1.000
_cell.angle_alpha   90.00
_cell.angle_beta   90.00
_cell.angle_gamma   90.00
#
_symmetry.space_group_name_H-M   'P 1'
#
loop_
_entity.id
_entity.type
_entity.pdbx_description
1 polymer ?
#
loop_
_entity_poly.entity_id
_entity_poly.type
_entity_poly.pdbx_seq_one_letter_code
_entity_poly.pdbx_strand_id
1 'polypeptide(L)'
;MPLEDSSREILNRTTTFMTDLLLYIFVWPWPRDFFSGRRVGNPLFWRIGVGFRDQEIVIRRSRRWDLKIGNFLNEHNEGRQLFFDNVKTAVDPMWMNEKTGYLMLNKEWDLDWRHMVRATKLVDNKTAELEDFRTTILIYHKSYGWMALEMATAGGSAKEEEGRRKIIAFKDELTAMGKENLFFRWIELIQFESSQPGGFGPEQQQKAVEKAKQMFEAQGVDFDKFWDKIGGMQGLPGMDNL
;
A
#
# COMPACT_ATOMS: atom_id res chain seq x y z
N MET A 1 44.99 -1.93 57.29
CA MET A 1 43.58 -1.48 57.17
C MET A 1 43.31 -0.30 56.20
N PRO A 2 44.27 0.41 55.54
CA PRO A 2 43.90 1.46 54.57
C PRO A 2 43.66 0.97 53.13
N LEU A 3 44.07 -0.26 52.81
CA LEU A 3 43.99 -0.81 51.46
C LEU A 3 42.59 -1.31 51.09
N GLU A 4 41.81 -1.83 52.05
CA GLU A 4 40.45 -2.31 51.82
C GLU A 4 39.46 -1.17 51.59
N ASP A 5 39.59 -0.08 52.34
CA ASP A 5 38.77 1.12 52.13
C ASP A 5 39.11 1.80 50.79
N SER A 6 40.40 1.82 50.43
CA SER A 6 40.84 2.36 49.14
C SER A 6 40.35 1.52 47.95
N SER A 7 40.41 0.19 48.04
CA SER A 7 39.95 -0.69 46.97
C SER A 7 38.43 -0.62 46.79
N ARG A 8 37.67 -0.52 47.89
CA ARG A 8 36.22 -0.33 47.86
C ARG A 8 35.81 0.99 47.22
N GLU A 9 36.51 2.07 47.55
CA GLU A 9 36.23 3.39 46.97
C GLU A 9 36.58 3.42 45.46
N ILE A 10 37.69 2.81 45.05
CA ILE A 10 38.06 2.66 43.64
C ILE A 10 37.01 1.84 42.89
N LEU A 11 36.51 0.76 43.48
CA LEU A 11 35.48 -0.09 42.87
C LEU A 11 34.17 0.67 42.69
N ASN A 12 33.66 1.35 43.73
CA ASN A 12 32.42 2.13 43.65
C ASN A 12 32.47 3.20 42.57
N ARG A 13 33.60 3.92 42.47
CA ARG A 13 33.81 4.93 41.42
C ARG A 13 33.87 4.27 40.05
N THR A 14 34.61 3.18 39.90
CA THR A 14 34.72 2.45 38.64
C THR A 14 33.35 1.94 38.17
N THR A 15 32.53 1.41 39.07
CA THR A 15 31.16 0.96 38.75
C THR A 15 30.28 2.13 38.31
N THR A 16 30.32 3.25 39.02
CA THR A 16 29.54 4.45 38.66
C THR A 16 29.95 4.97 37.27
N PHE A 17 31.25 5.12 37.03
CA PHE A 17 31.77 5.52 35.72
C PHE A 17 31.41 4.52 34.60
N MET A 18 31.47 3.22 34.88
CA MET A 18 31.07 2.18 33.92
C MET A 18 29.58 2.27 33.60
N THR A 19 28.72 2.44 34.60
CA THR A 19 27.27 2.60 34.40
C THR A 19 26.96 3.86 33.60
N ASP A 20 27.58 4.99 33.95
CA ASP A 20 27.42 6.25 33.22
C ASP A 20 27.90 6.14 31.77
N LEU A 21 29.03 5.46 31.54
CA LEU A 21 29.55 5.20 30.20
C LEU A 21 28.61 4.30 29.39
N LEU A 22 28.04 3.27 30.00
CA LEU A 22 27.06 2.40 29.35
C LEU A 22 25.79 3.19 29.00
N LEU A 23 25.27 4.01 29.92
CA LEU A 23 24.13 4.88 29.64
C LEU A 23 24.45 5.86 28.51
N TYR A 24 25.63 6.46 28.52
CA TYR A 24 26.06 7.35 27.45
C TYR A 24 26.19 6.62 26.10
N ILE A 25 26.75 5.42 26.05
CA ILE A 25 26.92 4.70 24.79
C ILE A 25 25.59 4.19 24.23
N PHE A 26 24.71 3.65 25.09
CA PHE A 26 23.48 2.99 24.64
C PHE A 26 22.27 3.92 24.60
N VAL A 27 22.13 4.81 25.57
CA VAL A 27 20.97 5.71 25.65
C VAL A 27 21.20 6.97 24.82
N TRP A 28 22.36 7.62 24.90
CA TRP A 28 22.61 8.91 24.21
C TRP A 28 22.39 8.92 22.69
N PRO A 29 22.68 7.84 21.92
CA PRO A 29 22.37 7.83 20.49
C PRO A 29 20.89 8.05 20.21
N TRP A 30 19.99 7.60 21.09
CA TRP A 30 18.55 7.74 20.87
C TRP A 30 18.07 9.19 20.98
N PRO A 31 18.32 9.97 22.06
CA PRO A 31 18.03 11.39 22.10
C PRO A 31 18.76 12.14 20.99
N ARG A 32 20.03 11.83 20.71
CA ARG A 32 20.75 12.49 19.63
C ARG A 32 20.07 12.29 18.28
N ASP A 33 19.68 11.06 17.94
CA ASP A 33 18.95 10.77 16.70
C ASP A 33 17.57 11.43 16.70
N PHE A 34 16.91 11.51 17.85
CA PHE A 34 15.59 12.11 18.02
C PHE A 34 15.58 13.65 18.02
N PHE A 35 16.66 14.33 18.44
CA PHE A 35 16.72 15.80 18.54
C PHE A 35 17.62 16.44 17.48
N SER A 36 18.76 15.83 17.17
CA SER A 36 19.70 16.34 16.17
C SER A 36 19.47 15.74 14.78
N GLY A 37 18.64 14.71 14.67
CA GLY A 37 18.20 14.12 13.41
C GLY A 37 19.25 13.24 12.72
N ARG A 38 18.75 12.35 11.85
CA ARG A 38 19.57 11.63 10.87
C ARG A 38 19.74 12.50 9.62
N ARG A 39 20.56 12.05 8.65
CA ARG A 39 20.69 12.69 7.32
C ARG A 39 19.35 12.93 6.59
N VAL A 40 18.29 12.24 7.04
CA VAL A 40 16.96 12.23 6.44
C VAL A 40 15.93 13.07 7.24
N GLY A 41 16.38 13.81 8.25
CA GLY A 41 15.56 14.71 9.08
C GLY A 41 15.29 14.16 10.49
N ASN A 42 14.31 14.76 11.17
CA ASN A 42 14.05 14.50 12.58
C ASN A 42 12.52 14.38 12.88
N PRO A 43 12.10 13.37 13.67
CA PRO A 43 10.83 13.31 14.40
C PRO A 43 10.17 14.62 14.86
N LEU A 44 10.89 15.41 15.66
CA LEU A 44 10.43 16.65 16.26
C LEU A 44 10.16 17.72 15.21
N PHE A 45 11.07 17.86 14.26
CA PHE A 45 10.88 18.82 13.17
C PHE A 45 9.66 18.46 12.31
N TRP A 46 9.39 17.17 12.11
CA TRP A 46 8.16 16.74 11.46
C TRP A 46 6.92 17.12 12.28
N ARG A 47 6.90 16.84 13.58
CA ARG A 47 5.76 17.17 14.45
C ARG A 47 5.54 18.67 14.62
N ILE A 48 6.59 19.47 14.69
CA ILE A 48 6.49 20.93 14.72
C ILE A 48 6.02 21.47 13.36
N GLY A 49 6.45 20.85 12.25
CA GLY A 49 6.13 21.32 10.90
C GLY A 49 4.74 20.92 10.39
N VAL A 50 4.21 19.78 10.82
CA VAL A 50 2.96 19.19 10.30
C VAL A 50 1.83 19.17 11.34
N GLY A 51 2.17 19.02 12.62
CA GLY A 51 1.22 18.81 13.71
C GLY A 51 0.72 17.36 13.81
N PHE A 52 -0.44 17.20 14.44
CA PHE A 52 -1.20 15.96 14.49
C PHE A 52 -2.43 16.12 13.60
N ARG A 53 -2.65 15.17 12.69
CA ARG A 53 -3.73 15.20 11.70
C ARG A 53 -4.39 13.82 11.64
N ASP A 54 -5.62 13.79 11.16
CA ASP A 54 -6.37 12.53 10.97
C ASP A 54 -5.78 11.67 9.84
N GLN A 55 -5.19 12.33 8.83
CA GLN A 55 -4.51 11.68 7.71
C GLN A 55 -3.07 12.21 7.61
N GLU A 56 -2.10 11.29 7.57
CA GLU A 56 -0.68 11.61 7.53
C GLU A 56 -0.04 11.07 6.25
N ILE A 57 0.78 11.90 5.59
CA ILE A 57 1.57 11.48 4.43
C ILE A 57 2.88 10.86 4.92
N VAL A 58 3.07 9.57 4.65
CA VAL A 58 4.26 8.81 5.06
C VAL A 58 5.14 8.53 3.85
N ILE A 59 6.33 9.14 3.81
CA ILE A 59 7.31 8.91 2.76
C ILE A 59 8.41 8.00 3.29
N ARG A 60 8.54 6.84 2.66
CA ARG A 60 9.56 5.83 2.97
C ARG A 60 10.65 5.83 1.92
N ARG A 61 11.89 5.65 2.38
CA ARG A 61 13.10 5.58 1.56
C ARG A 61 13.81 4.26 1.78
N SER A 62 14.34 3.68 0.70
CA SER A 62 15.11 2.45 0.75
C SER A 62 16.38 2.59 1.59
N ARG A 63 16.68 1.57 2.40
CA ARG A 63 17.93 1.43 3.17
C ARG A 63 18.96 0.67 2.35
N ARG A 64 19.50 1.31 1.31
CA ARG A 64 20.60 0.82 0.45
C ARG A 64 20.36 -0.48 -0.31
N TRP A 65 19.21 -1.15 -0.15
CA TRP A 65 18.86 -2.31 -0.96
C TRP A 65 18.61 -1.91 -2.43
N ASP A 66 18.26 -0.65 -2.68
CA ASP A 66 18.21 -0.02 -4.00
C ASP A 66 19.53 -0.13 -4.77
N LEU A 67 20.67 -0.11 -4.07
CA LEU A 67 22.00 -0.27 -4.69
C LEU A 67 22.25 -1.69 -5.20
N LYS A 68 21.52 -2.69 -4.69
CA LYS A 68 21.72 -4.12 -5.01
C LYS A 68 20.88 -4.59 -6.20
N ILE A 69 19.84 -3.85 -6.56
CA ILE A 69 18.86 -4.23 -7.59
C ILE A 69 19.46 -4.14 -9.00
N GLY A 70 20.44 -3.26 -9.21
CA GLY A 70 20.97 -3.00 -10.55
C GLY A 70 19.90 -2.42 -11.48
N ASN A 71 19.90 -2.84 -12.75
CA ASN A 71 18.90 -2.39 -13.73
C ASN A 71 17.63 -3.25 -13.62
N PHE A 72 16.62 -2.75 -12.89
CA PHE A 72 15.34 -3.44 -12.67
C PHE A 72 14.44 -3.54 -13.91
N LEU A 73 14.73 -2.77 -14.97
CA LEU A 73 13.96 -2.81 -16.22
C LEU A 73 14.28 -4.05 -17.06
N ASN A 74 15.42 -4.69 -16.82
CA ASN A 74 15.80 -5.91 -17.52
C ASN A 74 15.07 -7.11 -16.89
N GLU A 75 14.29 -7.83 -17.70
CA GLU A 75 13.43 -8.93 -17.19
C GLU A 75 14.20 -10.11 -16.60
N HIS A 76 15.45 -10.30 -17.05
CA HIS A 76 16.32 -11.40 -16.62
C HIS A 76 17.15 -11.09 -15.37
N ASN A 77 16.91 -9.93 -14.74
CA ASN A 77 17.66 -9.53 -13.55
C ASN A 77 16.96 -10.01 -12.28
N GLU A 78 17.65 -10.81 -11.46
CA GLU A 78 17.19 -11.22 -10.12
C GLU A 78 16.81 -10.02 -9.23
N GLY A 79 17.44 -8.86 -9.45
CA GLY A 79 17.10 -7.61 -8.75
C GLY A 79 15.68 -7.13 -9.01
N ARG A 80 15.05 -7.47 -10.15
CA ARG A 80 13.67 -7.08 -10.46
C ARG A 80 12.69 -7.73 -9.50
N GLN A 81 12.86 -9.02 -9.19
CA GLN A 81 12.00 -9.74 -8.24
C GLN A 81 12.13 -9.15 -6.84
N LEU A 82 13.37 -8.96 -6.35
CA LEU A 82 13.64 -8.31 -5.07
C LEU A 82 13.05 -6.90 -4.98
N PHE A 83 13.04 -6.15 -6.08
CA PHE A 83 12.39 -4.85 -6.15
C PHE A 83 10.88 -4.96 -5.93
N PHE A 84 10.19 -5.79 -6.72
CA PHE A 84 8.74 -5.94 -6.61
C PHE A 84 8.31 -6.53 -5.27
N ASP A 85 9.05 -7.49 -4.71
CA ASP A 85 8.72 -8.10 -3.42
C ASP A 85 8.79 -7.07 -2.28
N ASN A 86 9.86 -6.27 -2.24
CA ASN A 86 10.04 -5.22 -1.22
C ASN A 86 9.00 -4.11 -1.37
N VAL A 87 8.69 -3.71 -2.59
CA VAL A 87 7.73 -2.63 -2.87
C VAL A 87 6.30 -3.09 -2.62
N LYS A 88 5.91 -4.29 -3.07
CA LYS A 88 4.58 -4.87 -2.85
C LYS A 88 4.26 -4.99 -1.37
N THR A 89 5.20 -5.51 -0.58
CA THR A 89 5.06 -5.60 0.87
C THR A 89 4.93 -4.22 1.51
N ALA A 90 5.61 -3.21 0.97
CA ALA A 90 5.54 -1.86 1.48
C ALA A 90 4.19 -1.19 1.19
N VAL A 91 3.61 -1.39 0.01
CA VAL A 91 2.34 -0.74 -0.42
C VAL A 91 1.08 -1.56 -0.12
N ASP A 92 1.19 -2.61 0.68
CA ASP A 92 0.05 -3.42 1.10
C ASP A 92 -0.97 -2.57 1.90
N PRO A 93 -2.26 -2.49 1.50
CA PRO A 93 -3.25 -1.66 2.17
C PRO A 93 -3.55 -2.08 3.60
N MET A 94 -3.52 -3.38 3.87
CA MET A 94 -3.77 -3.91 5.21
C MET A 94 -2.63 -3.45 6.12
N TRP A 95 -1.39 -3.59 5.65
CA TRP A 95 -0.21 -3.09 6.37
C TRP A 95 -0.23 -1.57 6.58
N MET A 96 -0.65 -0.80 5.56
CA MET A 96 -0.70 0.65 5.64
C MET A 96 -1.79 1.16 6.60
N ASN A 97 -2.92 0.48 6.68
CA ASN A 97 -4.03 0.88 7.55
C ASN A 97 -3.83 0.46 9.02
N GLU A 98 -3.11 -0.63 9.27
CA GLU A 98 -2.89 -1.15 10.63
C GLU A 98 -1.78 -0.41 11.41
N LYS A 99 -0.83 0.20 10.70
CA LYS A 99 0.40 0.73 11.31
C LYS A 99 0.57 2.22 11.09
N THR A 100 1.08 2.89 12.12
CA THR A 100 1.57 4.27 11.98
C THR A 100 2.91 4.29 11.26
N GLY A 101 3.28 5.42 10.65
CA GLY A 101 4.52 5.54 9.87
C GLY A 101 5.78 5.06 10.61
N TYR A 102 5.90 5.36 11.92
CA TYR A 102 7.02 4.88 12.75
C TYR A 102 7.12 3.37 12.84
N LEU A 103 5.98 2.67 12.92
CA LEU A 103 5.92 1.21 13.02
C LEU A 103 6.19 0.53 11.67
N MET A 104 6.23 1.30 10.58
CA MET A 104 6.63 0.81 9.25
C MET A 104 8.15 0.85 9.02
N LEU A 105 8.94 1.34 9.98
CA LEU A 105 10.40 1.28 9.92
C LEU A 105 10.86 -0.18 10.04
N ASN A 106 11.67 -0.62 9.09
CA ASN A 106 12.25 -1.96 9.12
C ASN A 106 13.70 -1.95 8.60
N LYS A 107 14.27 -3.12 8.31
CA LYS A 107 15.65 -3.21 7.82
C LYS A 107 15.79 -2.66 6.40
N GLU A 108 14.71 -2.70 5.63
CA GLU A 108 14.62 -2.32 4.23
C GLU A 108 14.22 -0.84 4.05
N TRP A 109 13.44 -0.26 4.95
CA TRP A 109 12.82 1.06 4.79
C TRP A 109 13.13 1.98 5.97
N ASP A 110 13.46 3.24 5.64
CA ASP A 110 13.56 4.35 6.57
C ASP A 110 12.51 5.41 6.25
N LEU A 111 12.22 6.30 7.20
CA LEU A 111 11.32 7.44 6.97
C LEU A 111 12.11 8.67 6.53
N ASP A 112 11.58 9.37 5.53
CA ASP A 112 12.12 10.64 5.07
C ASP A 112 11.31 11.82 5.61
N TRP A 113 11.65 12.22 6.83
CA TRP A 113 10.98 13.30 7.55
C TRP A 113 10.95 14.61 6.77
N ARG A 114 12.05 14.94 6.07
CA ARG A 114 12.14 16.19 5.31
C ARG A 114 11.14 16.20 4.16
N HIS A 115 11.02 15.08 3.44
CA HIS A 115 10.08 14.99 2.33
C HIS A 115 8.64 14.85 2.84
N MET A 116 8.39 14.19 3.97
CA MET A 116 7.06 14.15 4.60
C MET A 116 6.54 15.56 4.91
N VAL A 117 7.36 16.41 5.54
CA VAL A 117 7.00 17.82 5.80
C VAL A 117 6.73 18.58 4.51
N ARG A 118 7.56 18.37 3.46
CA ARG A 118 7.38 19.04 2.17
C ARG A 118 6.11 18.60 1.44
N ALA A 119 5.84 17.30 1.40
CA ALA A 119 4.64 16.76 0.78
C ALA A 119 3.39 17.28 1.48
N THR A 120 3.41 17.32 2.82
CA THR A 120 2.32 17.93 3.59
C THR A 120 2.11 19.40 3.20
N LYS A 121 3.20 20.18 3.07
CA LYS A 121 3.10 21.58 2.63
C LYS A 121 2.57 21.73 1.20
N LEU A 122 2.84 20.78 0.31
CA LEU A 122 2.28 20.79 -1.05
C LEU A 122 0.76 20.61 -1.04
N VAL A 123 0.27 19.72 -0.17
CA VAL A 123 -1.16 19.52 0.06
C VAL A 123 -1.79 20.75 0.72
N ASP A 124 -1.12 21.33 1.74
CA ASP A 124 -1.60 22.55 2.40
C ASP A 124 -1.72 23.73 1.43
N ASN A 125 -0.77 23.82 0.47
CA ASN A 125 -0.78 24.82 -0.59
C ASN A 125 -1.72 24.47 -1.76
N LYS A 126 -2.50 23.38 -1.67
CA LYS A 126 -3.41 22.89 -2.72
C LYS A 126 -2.74 22.66 -4.07
N THR A 127 -1.44 22.35 -4.07
CA THR A 127 -0.69 22.02 -5.28
C THR A 127 -0.81 20.54 -5.64
N ALA A 128 -1.13 19.70 -4.66
CA ALA A 128 -1.36 18.27 -4.80
C ALA A 128 -2.48 17.83 -3.86
N GLU A 129 -3.12 16.71 -4.16
CA GLU A 129 -4.14 16.10 -3.31
C GLU A 129 -3.52 15.02 -2.41
N LEU A 130 -4.23 14.64 -1.33
CA LEU A 130 -3.77 13.55 -0.46
C LEU A 130 -3.73 12.20 -1.19
N GLU A 131 -4.64 11.99 -2.14
CA GLU A 131 -4.74 10.75 -2.89
C GLU A 131 -3.52 10.53 -3.80
N ASP A 132 -2.91 11.61 -4.31
CA ASP A 132 -1.69 11.58 -5.14
C ASP A 132 -0.49 10.91 -4.43
N PHE A 133 -0.51 10.82 -3.10
CA PHE A 133 0.57 10.24 -2.30
C PHE A 133 0.29 8.82 -1.79
N ARG A 134 -0.87 8.22 -2.11
CA ARG A 134 -1.32 6.97 -1.46
C ARG A 134 -0.47 5.75 -1.81
N THR A 135 -0.20 5.50 -3.08
CA THR A 135 0.58 4.33 -3.57
C THR A 135 1.62 4.72 -4.61
N THR A 136 2.11 5.95 -4.54
CA THR A 136 3.07 6.49 -5.49
C THR A 136 4.48 6.08 -5.12
N ILE A 137 5.15 5.35 -6.03
CA ILE A 137 6.52 4.89 -5.83
C ILE A 137 7.43 5.67 -6.77
N LEU A 138 8.39 6.41 -6.22
CA LEU A 138 9.34 7.19 -7.00
C LEU A 138 10.70 6.47 -7.08
N ILE A 139 11.20 6.27 -8.29
CA ILE A 139 12.44 5.54 -8.56
C ILE A 139 13.28 6.35 -9.52
N TYR A 140 14.58 6.43 -9.25
CA TYR A 140 15.53 7.02 -10.17
C TYR A 140 16.25 5.95 -10.99
N HIS A 141 16.26 6.11 -12.31
CA HIS A 141 17.03 5.29 -13.24
C HIS A 141 18.02 6.14 -14.03
N LYS A 142 19.25 5.65 -14.24
CA LYS A 142 20.32 6.43 -14.89
C LYS A 142 19.97 6.86 -16.32
N SER A 143 19.26 6.03 -17.08
CA SER A 143 18.94 6.30 -18.48
C SER A 143 17.62 7.06 -18.68
N TYR A 144 16.67 6.93 -17.75
CA TYR A 144 15.30 7.45 -17.90
C TYR A 144 14.98 8.59 -16.91
N GLY A 145 15.85 8.84 -15.93
CA GLY A 145 15.64 9.83 -14.89
C GLY A 145 14.68 9.34 -13.79
N TRP A 146 13.93 10.27 -13.21
CA TRP A 146 12.90 9.96 -12.22
C TRP A 146 11.67 9.37 -12.90
N MET A 147 11.22 8.24 -12.37
CA MET A 147 10.03 7.53 -12.83
C MET A 147 9.08 7.37 -11.63
N ALA A 148 7.79 7.57 -11.90
CA ALA A 148 6.73 7.23 -10.97
C ALA A 148 6.16 5.88 -11.39
N LEU A 149 6.22 4.92 -10.47
CA LEU A 149 5.50 3.66 -10.60
C LEU A 149 4.25 3.79 -9.75
N GLU A 150 3.11 3.84 -10.41
CA GLU A 150 1.84 3.55 -9.79
C GLU A 150 1.68 2.04 -9.84
N MET A 151 2.04 1.37 -8.74
CA MET A 151 1.52 0.03 -8.53
C MET A 151 0.05 0.25 -8.33
N ALA A 152 -0.73 0.01 -9.39
CA ALA A 152 -2.17 0.13 -9.44
C ALA A 152 -2.69 -0.15 -8.04
N THR A 153 -3.24 0.91 -7.45
CA THR A 153 -3.91 0.95 -6.15
C THR A 153 -4.21 -0.46 -5.68
N ALA A 154 -3.68 -0.87 -4.54
CA ALA A 154 -3.93 -2.23 -4.05
C ALA A 154 -5.40 -2.51 -3.65
N GLY A 155 -6.35 -1.75 -4.22
CA GLY A 155 -7.60 -2.27 -4.77
C GLY A 155 -7.69 -1.88 -6.26
N GLY A 156 -7.28 -2.78 -7.16
CA GLY A 156 -7.46 -2.73 -8.61
C GLY A 156 -7.00 -1.47 -9.37
N SER A 157 -6.92 -1.50 -10.70
CA SER A 157 -7.03 -0.23 -11.44
C SER A 157 -8.33 0.49 -11.04
N ALA A 158 -8.47 1.81 -11.25
CA ALA A 158 -9.75 2.51 -11.00
C ALA A 158 -10.95 1.75 -11.63
N LYS A 159 -10.72 1.07 -12.77
CA LYS A 159 -11.72 0.19 -13.41
C LYS A 159 -12.02 -1.10 -12.64
N GLU A 160 -11.02 -1.72 -12.03
CA GLU A 160 -11.21 -2.95 -11.23
C GLU A 160 -11.83 -2.67 -9.86
N GLU A 161 -11.53 -1.52 -9.24
CA GLU A 161 -12.19 -1.08 -8.00
C GLU A 161 -13.63 -0.64 -8.26
N GLU A 162 -13.90 0.05 -9.39
CA GLU A 162 -15.27 0.25 -9.89
C GLU A 162 -15.97 -1.08 -10.13
N GLY A 163 -15.30 -2.04 -10.78
CA GLY A 163 -15.80 -3.39 -10.99
C GLY A 163 -16.17 -4.08 -9.68
N ARG A 164 -15.29 -4.05 -8.67
CA ARG A 164 -15.53 -4.65 -7.36
C ARG A 164 -16.68 -3.96 -6.61
N ARG A 165 -16.76 -2.64 -6.65
CA ARG A 165 -17.88 -1.88 -6.05
C ARG A 165 -19.20 -2.19 -6.73
N LYS A 166 -19.21 -2.29 -8.06
CA LYS A 166 -20.39 -2.70 -8.84
C LYS A 166 -20.82 -4.12 -8.50
N ILE A 167 -19.89 -5.07 -8.32
CA ILE A 167 -20.21 -6.45 -7.91
C ILE A 167 -20.83 -6.49 -6.50
N ILE A 168 -20.32 -5.67 -5.57
CA ILE A 168 -20.87 -5.59 -4.21
C ILE A 168 -22.27 -4.96 -4.24
N ALA A 169 -22.45 -3.85 -4.96
CA ALA A 169 -23.77 -3.21 -5.12
C ALA A 169 -24.80 -4.14 -5.77
N PHE A 170 -24.36 -4.91 -6.78
CA PHE A 170 -25.15 -5.93 -7.45
C PHE A 170 -25.61 -7.05 -6.50
N LYS A 171 -24.72 -7.52 -5.61
CA LYS A 171 -25.05 -8.49 -4.57
C LYS A 171 -26.08 -7.90 -3.59
N ASP A 172 -25.82 -6.71 -3.05
CA ASP A 172 -26.66 -6.08 -2.04
C ASP A 172 -28.08 -5.79 -2.56
N GLU A 173 -28.21 -5.42 -3.83
CA GLU A 173 -29.52 -5.16 -4.45
C GLU A 173 -30.32 -6.45 -4.72
N LEU A 174 -29.65 -7.53 -5.12
CA LEU A 174 -30.29 -8.85 -5.22
C LEU A 174 -30.66 -9.42 -3.85
N THR A 175 -29.86 -9.16 -2.82
CA THR A 175 -30.19 -9.49 -1.42
C THR A 175 -31.42 -8.71 -0.95
N ALA A 176 -31.52 -7.42 -1.25
CA ALA A 176 -32.69 -6.60 -0.90
C ALA A 176 -33.97 -7.08 -1.58
N MET A 177 -33.88 -7.67 -2.77
CA MET A 177 -35.00 -8.30 -3.48
C MET A 177 -35.28 -9.76 -3.02
N GLY A 178 -34.48 -10.29 -2.09
CA GLY A 178 -34.59 -11.67 -1.61
C GLY A 178 -34.16 -12.74 -2.63
N LYS A 179 -33.40 -12.36 -3.67
CA LYS A 179 -33.01 -13.21 -4.81
C LYS A 179 -31.50 -13.44 -4.88
N GLU A 180 -30.84 -13.64 -3.74
CA GLU A 180 -29.40 -13.91 -3.66
C GLU A 180 -28.94 -15.11 -4.49
N ASN A 181 -29.81 -16.10 -4.67
CA ASN A 181 -29.50 -17.28 -5.48
C ASN A 181 -29.19 -16.96 -6.95
N LEU A 182 -29.67 -15.82 -7.48
CA LEU A 182 -29.35 -15.39 -8.84
C LEU A 182 -27.89 -14.92 -8.97
N PHE A 183 -27.37 -14.28 -7.92
CA PHE A 183 -25.98 -13.83 -7.88
C PHE A 183 -25.02 -15.01 -8.04
N PHE A 184 -25.22 -16.06 -7.24
CA PHE A 184 -24.35 -17.24 -7.25
C PHE A 184 -24.44 -18.03 -8.56
N ARG A 185 -25.65 -18.20 -9.12
CA ARG A 185 -25.84 -18.88 -10.41
C ARG A 185 -25.22 -18.09 -11.57
N TRP A 186 -25.23 -16.77 -11.50
CA TRP A 186 -24.59 -15.93 -12.51
C TRP A 186 -23.06 -16.01 -12.45
N ILE A 187 -22.47 -15.94 -11.24
CA ILE A 187 -21.02 -16.16 -11.04
C ILE A 187 -20.60 -17.53 -11.57
N GLU A 188 -21.37 -18.58 -11.25
CA GLU A 188 -21.12 -19.94 -11.70
C GLU A 188 -21.20 -20.06 -13.23
N LEU A 189 -22.17 -19.39 -13.85
CA LEU A 189 -22.30 -19.36 -15.32
C LEU A 189 -21.11 -18.67 -16.00
N ILE A 190 -20.67 -17.52 -15.48
CA ILE A 190 -19.48 -16.83 -15.99
C ILE A 190 -18.24 -17.69 -15.80
N GLN A 191 -18.07 -18.29 -14.63
CA GLN A 191 -16.94 -19.15 -14.33
C GLN A 191 -16.91 -20.38 -15.24
N PHE A 192 -18.08 -21.01 -15.47
CA PHE A 192 -18.23 -22.14 -16.37
C PHE A 192 -17.86 -21.78 -17.81
N GLU A 193 -18.41 -20.69 -18.35
CA GLU A 193 -18.11 -20.23 -19.71
C GLU A 193 -16.65 -19.82 -19.86
N SER A 194 -16.06 -19.15 -18.86
CA SER A 194 -14.64 -18.76 -18.87
C SER A 194 -13.67 -19.95 -18.78
N SER A 195 -14.12 -21.08 -18.22
CA SER A 195 -13.32 -22.30 -18.07
C SER A 195 -13.35 -23.22 -19.31
N GLN A 196 -14.15 -22.89 -20.33
CA GLN A 196 -14.26 -23.66 -21.57
C GLN A 196 -12.94 -23.60 -22.38
N PRO A 197 -12.52 -24.71 -23.00
CA PRO A 197 -11.32 -24.75 -23.85
C PRO A 197 -11.53 -23.89 -25.09
N GLY A 198 -10.96 -22.69 -25.08
CA GLY A 198 -11.17 -21.64 -26.10
C GLY A 198 -10.99 -20.22 -25.55
N GLY A 199 -11.04 -20.04 -24.22
CA GLY A 199 -10.89 -18.75 -23.55
C GLY A 199 -12.10 -17.83 -23.71
N PHE A 200 -12.18 -16.78 -22.90
CA PHE A 200 -13.34 -15.89 -22.81
C PHE A 200 -13.39 -14.85 -23.96
N GLY A 201 -13.57 -15.33 -25.18
CA GLY A 201 -13.66 -14.50 -26.39
C GLY A 201 -15.02 -13.77 -26.54
N PRO A 202 -15.12 -12.83 -27.50
CA PRO A 202 -16.32 -12.00 -27.70
C PRO A 202 -17.60 -12.79 -28.02
N GLU A 203 -17.50 -13.93 -28.70
CA GLU A 203 -18.67 -14.80 -28.96
C GLU A 203 -19.17 -15.51 -27.69
N GLN A 204 -18.27 -15.85 -26.77
CA GLN A 204 -18.64 -16.48 -25.50
C GLN A 204 -19.23 -15.46 -24.52
N GLN A 205 -18.73 -14.22 -24.56
CA GLN A 205 -19.28 -13.08 -23.81
C GLN A 205 -20.75 -12.83 -24.19
N GLN A 206 -21.06 -12.79 -25.49
CA GLN A 206 -22.44 -12.61 -25.96
C GLN A 206 -23.37 -13.74 -25.51
N LYS A 207 -22.91 -15.00 -25.60
CA LYS A 207 -23.68 -16.16 -25.13
C LYS A 207 -23.88 -16.14 -23.61
N ALA A 208 -22.88 -15.71 -22.85
CA ALA A 208 -22.97 -15.59 -21.40
C ALA A 208 -23.99 -14.51 -20.99
N VAL A 209 -24.00 -13.37 -21.68
CA VAL A 209 -24.96 -12.28 -21.46
C VAL A 209 -26.39 -12.71 -21.82
N GLU A 210 -26.58 -13.40 -22.94
CA GLU A 210 -27.90 -13.86 -23.37
C GLU A 210 -28.49 -14.90 -22.39
N LYS A 211 -27.66 -15.84 -21.91
CA LYS A 211 -28.06 -16.79 -20.87
C LYS A 211 -28.32 -16.12 -19.52
N ALA A 212 -27.54 -15.11 -19.15
CA ALA A 212 -27.78 -14.31 -17.95
C ALA A 212 -29.11 -13.58 -18.03
N LYS A 213 -29.44 -12.95 -19.17
CA LYS A 213 -30.72 -12.27 -19.39
C LYS A 213 -31.91 -13.21 -19.22
N GLN A 214 -31.86 -14.40 -19.84
CA GLN A 214 -32.90 -15.42 -19.68
C GLN A 214 -33.05 -15.89 -18.22
N MET A 215 -31.95 -16.03 -17.49
CA MET A 215 -31.97 -16.43 -16.07
C MET A 215 -32.62 -15.38 -15.17
N PHE A 216 -32.36 -14.10 -15.43
CA PHE A 216 -32.93 -12.97 -14.69
C PHE A 216 -34.41 -12.78 -15.02
N GLU A 217 -34.80 -12.85 -16.29
CA GLU A 217 -36.19 -12.77 -16.73
C GLU A 217 -37.04 -13.92 -16.19
N ALA A 218 -36.50 -15.14 -16.11
CA ALA A 218 -37.19 -16.30 -15.52
C ALA A 218 -37.51 -16.13 -14.03
N GLN A 219 -36.82 -15.22 -13.35
CA GLN A 219 -37.09 -14.84 -11.96
C GLN A 219 -37.81 -13.49 -11.84
N GLY A 220 -38.27 -12.89 -12.95
CA GLY A 220 -38.98 -11.62 -12.95
C GLY A 220 -38.11 -10.43 -12.59
N VAL A 221 -36.81 -10.45 -12.92
CA VAL A 221 -35.90 -9.30 -12.83
C VAL A 221 -35.52 -8.90 -14.26
N ASP A 222 -35.77 -7.65 -14.62
CA ASP A 222 -35.38 -7.08 -15.91
C ASP A 222 -33.87 -6.78 -15.88
N PHE A 223 -33.08 -7.62 -16.55
CA PHE A 223 -31.62 -7.57 -16.53
C PHE A 223 -31.08 -6.21 -16.98
N ASP A 224 -31.65 -5.65 -18.05
CA ASP A 224 -31.17 -4.40 -18.65
C ASP A 224 -31.44 -3.21 -17.71
N LYS A 225 -32.64 -3.13 -17.14
CA LYS A 225 -32.98 -2.08 -16.16
C LYS A 225 -32.21 -2.21 -14.85
N PHE A 226 -31.90 -3.44 -14.45
CA PHE A 226 -31.13 -3.72 -13.24
C PHE A 226 -29.69 -3.20 -13.38
N TRP A 227 -29.07 -3.41 -14.53
CA TRP A 227 -27.71 -2.93 -14.81
C TRP A 227 -27.62 -1.43 -15.07
N ASP A 228 -28.64 -0.84 -15.71
CA ASP A 228 -28.73 0.62 -15.86
C ASP A 228 -28.76 1.33 -14.50
N LYS A 229 -29.34 0.70 -13.48
CA LYS A 229 -29.41 1.24 -12.11
C LYS A 229 -28.07 1.16 -11.36
N ILE A 230 -27.23 0.17 -11.67
CA ILE A 230 -25.93 -0.07 -11.00
C ILE A 230 -24.79 0.72 -11.68
N GLY A 231 -25.03 1.34 -12.83
CA GLY A 231 -24.06 2.18 -13.53
C GLY A 231 -23.35 1.50 -14.71
N GLY A 232 -24.04 0.59 -15.39
CA GLY A 232 -23.61 0.00 -16.67
C GLY A 232 -22.55 -1.11 -16.57
N MET A 233 -22.39 -1.88 -17.66
CA MET A 233 -21.58 -3.12 -17.72
C MET A 233 -20.05 -2.91 -17.82
N GLN A 234 -19.57 -1.67 -17.92
CA GLN A 234 -18.14 -1.36 -18.05
C GLN A 234 -17.38 -1.63 -16.73
N GLY A 235 -16.29 -2.42 -16.79
CA GLY A 235 -15.37 -2.68 -15.67
C GLY A 235 -15.56 -4.03 -14.95
N LEU A 236 -16.36 -4.94 -15.50
CA LEU A 236 -16.55 -6.28 -14.95
C LEU A 236 -15.59 -7.29 -15.60
N PRO A 237 -15.06 -8.26 -14.84
CA PRO A 237 -14.13 -9.26 -15.36
C PRO A 237 -14.72 -9.99 -16.57
N GLY A 238 -14.13 -9.73 -17.74
CA GLY A 238 -14.51 -10.34 -19.01
C GLY A 238 -15.54 -9.57 -19.85
N MET A 239 -16.05 -8.42 -19.38
CA MET A 239 -17.07 -7.63 -20.09
C MET A 239 -16.54 -6.24 -20.52
N ASP A 240 -15.23 -6.04 -20.48
CA ASP A 240 -14.59 -4.74 -20.64
C ASP A 240 -14.70 -4.14 -22.07
N ASN A 241 -15.09 -4.95 -23.06
CA ASN A 241 -15.09 -4.61 -24.48
C ASN A 241 -16.48 -4.66 -25.18
N LEU A 242 -17.58 -4.69 -24.41
CA LEU A 242 -18.94 -4.50 -24.93
C LEU A 242 -19.41 -3.05 -24.79
#